data_AF-A0A6B9Y0T2-F1
#
_entry.id   AF-A0A6B9Y0T2-F1
#
_cell.length_a   1.000
_cell.length_b   1.000
_cell.length_c   1.000
_cell.angle_alpha   90.00
_cell.angle_beta   90.00
_cell.angle_gamma   90.00
#
_symmetry.space_group_name_H-M   'P 1'
#
loop_
_entity.id
_entity.type
_entity.pdbx_description
1 polymer ?
#
loop_
_entity_poly.entity_id
_entity_poly.type
_entity_poly.pdbx_seq_one_letter_code
_entity_poly.pdbx_strand_id
1 'polypeptide(L)'
;ENSPIDFSPVGKAHLGKGQVATFKGWIQIMSDPIDSREVGKQPIRETNIYMYLYFVFFIISGSFFTLNLFIGVIIDNFNEQKKKAGGSLEMFMTEDQKKVLPTAP
;
A
#
# COMPACT_ATOMS: atom_id res chain seq x y z
N GLU A 1 -13.78 -5.60 24.96
CA GLU A 1 -14.22 -6.11 23.64
C GLU A 1 -13.04 -5.99 22.68
N ASN A 2 -12.87 -6.91 21.72
CA ASN A 2 -11.76 -6.83 20.77
C ASN A 2 -12.01 -5.71 19.76
N SER A 3 -10.93 -5.09 19.31
CA SER A 3 -10.96 -4.12 18.23
C SER A 3 -11.49 -4.76 16.93
N PRO A 4 -12.25 -4.04 16.08
CA PRO A 4 -12.76 -4.59 14.83
C PRO A 4 -11.67 -5.14 13.90
N ILE A 5 -10.50 -4.50 13.92
CA ILE A 5 -9.30 -4.90 13.17
C ILE A 5 -8.22 -5.29 14.17
N ASP A 6 -8.12 -6.59 14.43
CA ASP A 6 -7.11 -7.20 15.28
C ASP A 6 -6.17 -8.13 14.48
N PHE A 7 -5.12 -8.61 15.14
CA PHE A 7 -4.10 -9.47 14.53
C PHE A 7 -4.29 -10.97 14.80
N SER A 8 -5.46 -11.42 15.30
CA SER A 8 -5.64 -12.82 15.71
C SER A 8 -5.78 -13.76 14.50
N PRO A 9 -6.71 -13.51 13.55
CA PRO A 9 -6.72 -14.24 12.28
C PRO A 9 -5.74 -13.64 11.29
N VAL A 10 -5.03 -14.49 10.55
CA VAL A 10 -4.03 -14.06 9.55
C VAL A 10 -4.63 -13.12 8.49
N GLY A 11 -5.89 -13.34 8.07
CA GLY A 11 -6.56 -12.49 7.10
C GLY A 11 -6.81 -11.07 7.60
N LYS A 12 -7.29 -10.92 8.84
CA LYS A 12 -7.48 -9.59 9.47
C LYS A 12 -6.15 -8.90 9.70
N ALA A 13 -5.13 -9.65 10.11
CA ALA A 13 -3.77 -9.13 10.27
C ALA A 13 -3.22 -8.54 8.95
N HIS A 14 -3.44 -9.21 7.82
CA HIS A 14 -3.04 -8.68 6.51
C HIS A 14 -3.84 -7.44 6.11
N LEU A 15 -5.15 -7.42 6.35
CA LEU A 15 -5.98 -6.23 6.11
C LEU A 15 -5.51 -5.03 6.97
N GLY A 16 -5.25 -5.26 8.26
CA GLY A 16 -4.74 -4.24 9.16
C GLY A 16 -3.38 -3.70 8.72
N LYS A 17 -2.45 -4.59 8.34
CA LYS A 17 -1.16 -4.19 7.76
C LYS A 17 -1.30 -3.39 6.47
N GLY A 18 -2.25 -3.74 5.60
CA GLY A 18 -2.55 -2.98 4.39
C GLY A 18 -3.09 -1.57 4.69
N GLN A 19 -3.96 -1.43 5.69
CA GLN A 19 -4.45 -0.13 6.17
C GLN A 19 -3.32 0.72 6.76
N VAL A 20 -2.42 0.10 7.54
CA VAL A 20 -1.22 0.78 8.07
C VAL A 20 -0.31 1.24 6.93
N ALA A 21 -0.05 0.39 5.93
CA ALA A 21 0.80 0.74 4.78
C ALA A 21 0.23 1.88 3.93
N THR A 22 -1.10 2.06 3.91
CA THR A 22 -1.78 3.16 3.21
C THR A 22 -2.03 4.39 4.09
N PHE A 23 -1.57 4.37 5.35
CA PHE A 23 -1.79 5.41 6.36
C PHE A 23 -3.26 5.74 6.65
N LYS A 24 -4.19 4.82 6.37
CA LYS A 24 -5.63 4.99 6.63
C LYS A 24 -6.04 4.19 7.86
N GLY A 25 -6.61 4.84 8.88
CA GLY A 25 -7.02 4.15 10.13
C GLY A 25 -5.85 3.57 10.95
N TRP A 26 -4.61 3.85 10.54
CA TRP A 26 -3.39 3.25 11.09
C TRP A 26 -3.17 3.52 12.59
N ILE A 27 -3.56 4.70 13.08
CA ILE A 27 -3.41 5.05 14.50
C ILE A 27 -4.16 4.08 15.41
N GLN A 28 -5.40 3.73 15.08
CA GLN A 28 -6.24 2.82 15.87
C GLN A 28 -5.68 1.38 15.83
N ILE A 29 -5.17 0.96 14.67
CA ILE A 29 -4.59 -0.36 14.49
C ILE A 29 -3.27 -0.50 15.26
N MET A 30 -2.49 0.59 15.36
CA MET A 30 -1.23 0.58 16.10
C MET A 30 -1.42 0.78 17.60
N SER A 31 -2.44 1.52 18.04
CA SER A 31 -2.68 1.75 19.47
C SER A 31 -2.92 0.44 20.22
N ASP A 32 -3.65 -0.51 19.62
CA ASP A 32 -4.00 -1.76 20.30
C ASP A 32 -2.75 -2.62 20.64
N PRO A 33 -1.80 -2.86 19.70
CA PRO A 33 -0.52 -3.49 20.03
C PRO A 33 0.37 -2.69 20.97
N ILE A 34 0.40 -1.35 20.87
CA ILE A 34 1.25 -0.49 21.71
C ILE A 34 0.81 -0.54 23.17
N ASP A 35 -0.50 -0.60 23.42
CA ASP A 35 -1.05 -0.66 24.77
C ASP A 35 -1.19 -2.11 25.29
N SER A 36 -0.84 -3.10 24.45
CA SER A 36 -0.99 -4.52 24.76
C SER A 36 -0.02 -4.99 25.85
N ARG A 37 -0.50 -5.95 26.64
CA ARG A 37 0.23 -6.61 27.73
C ARG A 37 0.13 -8.13 27.54
N GLU A 38 0.04 -8.87 28.64
CA GLU A 38 -0.22 -10.30 28.61
C GLU A 38 -1.68 -10.60 28.26
N VAL A 39 -1.92 -11.82 27.75
CA VAL A 39 -3.25 -12.32 27.43
C VAL A 39 -4.14 -12.26 28.68
N GLY A 40 -5.33 -11.66 28.53
CA GLY A 40 -6.30 -11.52 29.61
C GLY A 40 -6.05 -10.34 30.57
N LYS A 41 -4.98 -9.56 30.37
CA LYS A 41 -4.80 -8.27 31.08
C LYS A 41 -5.42 -7.14 30.26
N GLN A 42 -6.04 -6.17 30.93
CA GLN A 42 -6.51 -4.96 30.25
C GLN A 42 -5.32 -4.18 29.66
N PRO A 43 -5.46 -3.47 28.53
CA PRO A 43 -4.39 -2.62 28.01
C PRO A 43 -4.06 -1.48 28.99
N ILE A 44 -2.80 -1.06 29.02
CA ILE A 44 -2.37 0.20 29.64
C ILE A 44 -1.59 0.97 28.58
N ARG A 45 -1.86 2.27 28.54
CA ARG A 45 -1.24 3.20 27.62
C ARG A 45 0.28 3.03 27.58
N GLU A 46 0.80 2.82 26.37
CA GLU A 46 2.23 2.78 26.05
C GLU A 46 3.04 1.71 26.79
N THR A 47 2.42 0.59 27.19
CA THR A 47 3.13 -0.49 27.87
C THR A 47 4.18 -1.16 26.96
N ASN A 48 3.89 -1.30 25.67
CA ASN A 48 4.75 -1.95 24.69
C ASN A 48 5.27 -0.96 23.64
N ILE A 49 6.10 -0.02 24.09
CA ILE A 49 6.68 1.03 23.25
C ILE A 49 7.51 0.49 22.07
N TYR A 50 8.07 -0.73 22.18
CA TYR A 50 8.84 -1.36 21.10
C TYR A 50 8.00 -1.65 19.85
N MET A 51 6.66 -1.70 19.96
CA MET A 51 5.76 -1.87 18.82
C MET A 51 5.80 -0.68 17.85
N TYR A 52 6.15 0.53 18.30
CA TYR A 52 6.39 1.65 17.38
C TYR A 52 7.50 1.34 16.38
N LEU A 53 8.60 0.74 16.85
CA LEU A 53 9.71 0.36 15.97
C LEU A 53 9.28 -0.68 14.95
N TYR A 54 8.49 -1.67 15.36
CA TYR A 54 7.93 -2.67 14.43
C TYR A 54 7.16 -2.01 13.27
N PHE A 55 6.25 -1.08 13.58
CA PHE A 55 5.46 -0.40 12.57
C PHE A 55 6.29 0.56 11.71
N VAL A 56 7.28 1.25 12.28
CA VAL A 56 8.20 2.10 11.52
C VAL A 56 8.99 1.29 10.50
N PHE A 57 9.59 0.16 10.91
CA PHE A 57 10.29 -0.73 9.99
C PHE A 57 9.35 -1.31 8.94
N PHE A 58 8.15 -1.73 9.33
CA PHE A 58 7.15 -2.25 8.41
C PHE A 58 6.73 -1.21 7.37
N ILE A 59 6.53 0.04 7.76
CA ILE A 59 6.14 1.13 6.83
C ILE A 59 7.32 1.46 5.90
N ILE A 60 8.53 1.60 6.42
CA ILE A 60 9.70 1.92 5.59
C ILE A 60 9.95 0.80 4.58
N SER A 61 10.07 -0.45 5.04
CA SER A 61 10.31 -1.58 4.16
C SER A 61 9.10 -1.83 3.24
N GLY A 62 7.89 -1.87 3.80
CA GLY A 62 6.67 -2.14 3.07
C GLY A 62 6.40 -1.12 1.98
N SER A 63 6.43 0.18 2.30
CA SER A 63 6.19 1.24 1.32
C SER A 63 7.32 1.34 0.30
N PHE A 64 8.58 1.26 0.73
CA PHE A 64 9.71 1.35 -0.20
C PHE A 64 9.72 0.19 -1.19
N PHE A 65 9.61 -1.05 -0.73
CA PHE A 65 9.62 -2.20 -1.62
C PHE A 65 8.34 -2.29 -2.46
N THR A 66 7.16 -2.11 -1.85
CA THR A 66 5.89 -2.26 -2.57
C THR A 66 5.69 -1.18 -3.61
N LEU A 67 5.91 0.10 -3.28
CA LEU A 67 5.71 1.19 -4.24
C LEU A 67 6.74 1.15 -5.37
N ASN A 68 8.02 0.95 -5.05
CA ASN A 68 9.06 0.96 -6.07
C ASN A 68 8.94 -0.24 -7.01
N LEU A 69 8.64 -1.44 -6.48
CA LEU A 69 8.41 -2.62 -7.31
C LEU A 69 7.16 -2.46 -8.17
N PHE A 70 6.06 -1.95 -7.60
CA PHE A 70 4.81 -1.77 -8.33
C PHE A 70 4.97 -0.76 -9.48
N ILE A 71 5.60 0.38 -9.22
CA ILE A 71 5.90 1.39 -10.25
C ILE A 71 6.83 0.81 -11.31
N GLY A 72 7.86 0.05 -10.92
CA GLY A 72 8.77 -0.61 -11.86
C GLY A 72 8.05 -1.54 -12.82
N VAL A 73 7.25 -2.47 -12.28
CA VAL A 73 6.47 -3.43 -13.09
C VAL A 73 5.48 -2.72 -14.01
N ILE A 74 4.82 -1.66 -13.52
CA ILE A 74 3.91 -0.85 -14.34
C ILE A 74 4.64 -0.17 -15.48
N ILE A 75 5.76 0.51 -15.22
CA ILE A 75 6.55 1.20 -16.24
C ILE A 75 7.07 0.22 -17.27
N ASP A 76 7.58 -0.94 -16.84
CA ASP A 76 8.08 -1.97 -17.74
C ASP A 76 6.96 -2.50 -18.65
N ASN A 77 5.77 -2.74 -18.08
CA ASN A 77 4.60 -3.15 -18.84
C ASN A 77 4.14 -2.07 -19.84
N PHE A 78 4.12 -0.79 -19.44
CA PHE A 78 3.82 0.33 -20.33
C PHE A 78 4.83 0.46 -21.46
N ASN A 79 6.13 0.28 -21.17
CA ASN A 79 7.17 0.31 -22.20
C ASN A 79 7.02 -0.83 -23.21
N GLU A 80 6.61 -2.02 -22.75
CA GLU A 80 6.33 -3.15 -23.63
C GLU A 80 5.11 -2.88 -24.53
N GLN A 81 4.01 -2.37 -23.95
CA GLN A 81 2.82 -2.01 -24.70
C GLN A 81 3.12 -0.88 -25.70
N LYS A 82 3.97 0.09 -25.34
CA LYS A 82 4.36 1.21 -26.22
C LYS A 82 5.08 0.73 -27.47
N LYS A 83 5.95 -0.28 -27.33
CA LYS A 83 6.64 -0.90 -28.47
C LYS A 83 5.67 -1.63 -29.41
N LYS A 84 4.60 -2.21 -28.87
CA LYS A 84 3.56 -2.92 -29.65
C LYS A 84 2.57 -1.97 -30.32
N ALA A 85 2.25 -0.84 -29.69
CA ALA A 85 1.22 0.11 -30.11
C ALA A 85 1.74 1.30 -30.95
N GLY A 86 2.99 1.27 -31.44
CA GLY A 86 3.53 2.30 -32.34
C GLY A 86 3.95 3.62 -31.68
N GLY A 87 3.51 3.93 -30.45
CA GLY A 87 3.88 5.14 -29.72
C GLY A 87 3.16 5.28 -28.38
N SER A 88 3.61 6.18 -27.49
CA SER A 88 3.00 6.35 -26.15
C SER A 88 1.64 7.01 -26.20
N LEU A 89 1.43 7.94 -27.14
CA LEU A 89 0.15 8.62 -27.30
C LEU A 89 -0.92 7.67 -27.87
N GLU A 90 -0.51 6.79 -28.79
CA GLU A 90 -1.41 5.85 -29.46
C GLU A 90 -2.03 4.80 -28.54
N MET A 91 -1.36 4.49 -27.41
CA MET A 91 -1.89 3.55 -26.41
C MET A 91 -3.09 4.09 -25.64
N PHE A 92 -3.23 5.42 -25.51
CA PHE A 92 -4.28 6.06 -24.71
C PHE A 92 -5.36 6.74 -25.58
N MET A 93 -5.28 6.58 -26.89
CA MET A 93 -6.12 7.28 -27.85
C MET A 93 -6.92 6.31 -28.72
N THR A 94 -8.19 6.64 -28.94
CA THR A 94 -8.99 5.95 -29.95
C THR A 94 -8.63 6.43 -31.35
N GLU A 95 -8.94 5.63 -32.37
CA GLU A 95 -8.63 5.94 -33.78
C GLU A 95 -9.22 7.28 -34.24
N ASP A 96 -10.41 7.66 -33.76
CA ASP A 96 -11.02 8.94 -34.10
C ASP A 96 -10.33 10.12 -33.41
N GLN A 97 -9.78 9.93 -32.21
CA GLN A 97 -8.97 10.95 -31.55
C GLN A 97 -7.62 11.15 -32.26
N LYS A 98 -7.04 10.08 -32.85
CA LYS A 98 -5.80 10.16 -33.63
C LYS A 98 -5.96 11.02 -34.89
N LYS A 99 -7.11 10.95 -35.57
CA LYS A 99 -7.40 11.73 -36.79
C LYS A 99 -7.50 13.24 -36.57
N VAL A 100 -7.87 13.67 -35.35
CA VAL A 100 -8.09 15.09 -35.02
C VAL A 100 -6.80 15.77 -34.56
N LEU A 101 -5.81 14.99 -34.10
CA LEU A 101 -4.49 15.54 -33.87
C LEU A 101 -3.83 15.84 -35.22
N PRO A 102 -3.41 17.09 -35.49
CA PRO A 102 -2.60 17.35 -36.66
C PRO A 102 -1.33 16.51 -36.51
N THR A 103 -1.07 15.64 -37.47
CA THR A 103 0.22 14.96 -37.60
C THR A 103 1.29 16.04 -37.51
N ALA A 104 2.03 16.07 -36.41
CA ALA A 104 3.11 17.02 -36.22
C ALA A 104 4.08 16.91 -37.42
N PRO A 105 4.62 18.04 -37.93
CA PRO A 105 5.54 18.03 -39.06
C PRO A 105 6.77 17.14 -38.83
#